data_AF-A0A965IGB7-F1
#
_entry.id   AF-A0A965IGB7-F1
#
_cell.length_a   1.000
_cell.length_b   1.000
_cell.length_c   1.000
_cell.angle_alpha   90.00
_cell.angle_beta   90.00
_cell.angle_gamma   90.00
#
_symmetry.space_group_name_H-M   'P 1'
#
loop_
_entity.id
_entity.type
_entity.pdbx_description
1 polymer ?
#
loop_
_entity_poly.entity_id
_entity_poly.type
_entity_poly.pdbx_seq_one_letter_code
_entity_poly.pdbx_strand_id
1 'polypeptide(L)'
;MPTFNMAVRGGEAIETKYTPLIVIAGTEIHKLALHQIPSGHWVVSDPKSGAKIVSVHGQYKGIRTSSRGLTKRELRDCAVASVEGLINSIGSDKFNAVLANPKPF
;
A
#
# COMPACT_ATOMS: atom_id res chain seq x y z
N MET A 1 -0.47 7.04 -15.98
CA MET A 1 -0.38 6.62 -14.55
C MET A 1 1.00 6.98 -14.06
N PRO A 2 1.13 7.59 -12.87
CA PRO A 2 2.44 7.95 -12.31
C PRO A 2 3.29 6.71 -12.06
N THR A 3 4.62 6.90 -12.06
CA THR A 3 5.62 5.87 -11.72
C THR A 3 6.33 6.22 -10.42
N PHE A 4 6.89 5.22 -9.77
CA PHE A 4 7.78 5.36 -8.62
C PHE A 4 8.80 4.21 -8.63
N ASN A 5 9.90 4.38 -7.89
CA ASN A 5 10.91 3.36 -7.72
C ASN A 5 10.53 2.47 -6.53
N MET A 6 10.09 1.24 -6.81
CA MET A 6 9.76 0.28 -5.78
C MET A 6 11.04 -0.29 -5.16
N ALA A 7 11.14 -0.26 -3.82
CA ALA A 7 12.25 -0.87 -3.11
C ALA A 7 12.10 -2.40 -3.13
N VAL A 8 13.14 -3.11 -3.58
CA VAL A 8 13.22 -4.57 -3.59
C VAL A 8 14.31 -4.99 -2.62
N ARG A 9 14.01 -5.98 -1.77
CA ARG A 9 14.98 -6.48 -0.79
C ARG A 9 16.19 -7.08 -1.51
N GLY A 10 17.38 -6.49 -1.31
CA GLY A 10 18.64 -6.99 -1.85
C GLY A 10 18.78 -6.88 -3.37
N GLY A 11 17.96 -6.06 -4.03
CA GLY A 11 17.98 -5.87 -5.48
C GLY A 11 17.89 -4.40 -5.87
N GLU A 12 17.97 -4.14 -7.18
CA GLU A 12 17.78 -2.79 -7.72
C GLU A 12 16.31 -2.37 -7.61
N ALA A 13 16.10 -1.07 -7.44
CA ALA A 13 14.75 -0.51 -7.41
C ALA A 13 14.09 -0.66 -8.78
N ILE A 14 12.82 -1.08 -8.79
CA ILE A 14 12.07 -1.34 -10.03
C ILE A 14 11.11 -0.18 -10.28
N GLU A 15 11.23 0.48 -11.44
CA GLU A 15 10.26 1.49 -11.85
C GLU A 15 8.88 0.84 -12.05
N THR A 16 7.90 1.30 -11.29
CA THR A 16 6.57 0.69 -11.24
C THR A 16 5.47 1.73 -11.43
N LYS A 17 4.52 1.44 -12.33
CA LYS A 17 3.32 2.26 -12.52
C LYS A 17 2.31 2.00 -11.40
N TYR A 18 1.68 3.05 -10.89
CA TYR A 18 0.74 2.91 -9.78
C TYR A 18 -0.54 3.75 -9.93
N THR A 19 -1.57 3.33 -9.18
CA THR A 19 -2.80 4.11 -8.96
C THR A 19 -2.67 4.88 -7.65
N PRO A 20 -2.79 6.21 -7.65
CA PRO A 20 -2.75 6.99 -6.42
C PRO A 20 -3.92 6.67 -5.49
N LEU A 21 -3.59 6.42 -4.22
CA LEU A 21 -4.52 6.33 -3.10
C LEU A 21 -4.30 7.52 -2.18
N ILE A 22 -5.40 8.11 -1.69
CA ILE A 22 -5.34 9.13 -0.65
C ILE A 22 -5.91 8.48 0.60
N VAL A 23 -5.15 8.53 1.69
CA VAL A 23 -5.55 8.00 2.99
C VAL A 23 -5.30 9.05 4.06
N ILE A 24 -6.17 9.13 5.05
CA ILE A 24 -6.05 10.05 6.17
C ILE A 24 -5.66 9.23 7.41
N ALA A 25 -4.56 9.62 8.06
CA ALA A 25 -4.08 9.01 9.29
C ALA A 25 -4.06 10.08 10.40
N GLY A 26 -5.13 10.12 11.19
CA GLY A 26 -5.38 11.21 12.14
C GLY A 26 -5.69 12.51 11.38
N THR A 27 -4.81 13.50 11.48
CA THR A 27 -4.93 14.79 10.78
C THR A 27 -4.07 14.87 9.51
N GLU A 28 -3.21 13.87 9.26
CA GLU A 28 -2.29 13.86 8.12
C GLU A 28 -2.89 13.17 6.90
N ILE A 29 -2.66 13.76 5.72
CA ILE A 29 -3.09 13.23 4.44
C ILE A 29 -1.89 12.60 3.73
N HIS A 30 -1.98 11.31 3.44
CA HIS A 30 -0.95 10.54 2.76
C HIS A 30 -1.38 10.16 1.35
N LYS A 31 -0.47 10.33 0.39
CA LYS A 31 -0.63 9.85 -0.99
C LYS A 31 0.19 8.58 -1.18
N LEU A 32 -0.50 7.45 -1.25
CA LEU A 32 0.09 6.12 -1.36
C LEU A 32 -0.04 5.56 -2.78
N ALA A 33 0.76 4.55 -3.09
CA ALA A 33 0.82 3.90 -4.38
C ALA A 33 0.21 2.50 -4.34
N LEU A 34 -0.91 2.30 -5.05
CA LEU A 34 -1.47 0.97 -5.32
C LEU A 34 -0.92 0.42 -6.63
N HIS A 35 -0.21 -0.70 -6.56
CA HIS A 35 0.41 -1.33 -7.72
C HIS A 35 0.49 -2.84 -7.55
N GLN A 36 0.86 -3.52 -8.64
CA GLN A 36 1.06 -4.96 -8.66
C GLN A 36 2.56 -5.25 -8.72
N ILE A 37 3.05 -6.07 -7.80
CA ILE A 37 4.46 -6.51 -7.80
C ILE A 37 4.67 -7.61 -8.86
N PRO A 38 5.92 -7.89 -9.28
CA PRO A 38 6.21 -8.88 -10.33
C PRO A 38 5.62 -10.27 -10.09
N SER A 39 5.42 -10.67 -8.82
CA SER A 39 4.77 -11.95 -8.47
C SER A 39 3.25 -11.96 -8.65
N GLY A 40 2.65 -10.86 -9.12
CA GLY A 40 1.21 -10.74 -9.39
C GLY A 40 0.36 -10.32 -8.18
N HIS A 41 0.95 -10.02 -7.03
CA HIS A 41 0.20 -9.55 -5.86
C HIS A 41 0.01 -8.03 -5.88
N TRP A 42 -1.17 -7.58 -5.42
CA TRP A 42 -1.42 -6.15 -5.22
C TRP A 42 -0.91 -5.70 -3.86
N VAL A 43 -0.24 -4.55 -3.83
CA VAL A 43 0.31 -3.96 -2.61
C VAL A 43 0.11 -2.46 -2.60
N VAL A 44 0.15 -1.88 -1.41
CA VAL A 44 0.27 -0.44 -1.21
C VAL A 44 1.69 -0.13 -0.76
N SER A 45 2.29 0.88 -1.38
CA SER A 45 3.64 1.34 -1.06
C SER A 45 3.67 2.85 -0.92
N ASP A 46 4.68 3.38 -0.22
CA ASP A 46 4.96 4.80 -0.23
C ASP A 46 5.69 5.16 -1.54
N PRO A 47 5.14 6.05 -2.38
CA PRO A 47 5.79 6.44 -3.63
C PRO A 47 7.08 7.24 -3.43
N LYS A 48 7.32 7.84 -2.25
CA LYS A 48 8.55 8.61 -1.98
C LYS A 48 9.73 7.69 -1.68
N SER A 49 9.55 6.75 -0.77
CA SER A 49 10.61 5.82 -0.34
C SER A 49 10.66 4.51 -1.12
N GLY A 50 9.58 4.15 -1.81
CA GLY A 50 9.43 2.84 -2.43
C GLY A 50 9.09 1.72 -1.45
N ALA A 51 8.97 2.01 -0.15
CA ALA A 51 8.73 1.01 0.88
C ALA A 51 7.30 0.43 0.80
N LYS A 52 7.19 -0.89 0.93
CA LYS A 52 5.91 -1.59 1.01
C LYS A 52 5.25 -1.34 2.37
N ILE A 53 4.00 -0.88 2.35
CA ILE A 53 3.19 -0.63 3.56
C ILE A 53 2.35 -1.87 3.89
N VAL A 54 1.51 -2.31 2.95
CA VAL A 54 0.59 -3.44 3.18
C VAL A 54 0.30 -4.20 1.89
N SER A 55 0.03 -5.50 2.01
CA SER A 55 -0.46 -6.33 0.92
C SER A 55 -1.99 -6.22 0.82
N VAL A 56 -2.51 -6.11 -0.39
CA VAL A 56 -3.95 -5.96 -0.62
C VAL A 56 -4.60 -7.33 -0.76
N HIS A 57 -5.58 -7.57 0.09
CA HIS A 57 -6.37 -8.80 0.11
C HIS A 57 -7.85 -8.45 -0.03
N GLY A 58 -8.61 -9.33 -0.67
CA GLY A 58 -10.07 -9.28 -0.57
C GLY A 58 -10.53 -9.76 0.82
N GLN A 59 -11.79 -9.53 1.13
CA GLN A 59 -12.44 -10.14 2.28
C GLN A 59 -13.78 -10.73 1.88
N TYR A 60 -14.05 -11.96 2.29
CA TYR A 60 -15.35 -12.60 2.16
C TYR A 60 -15.75 -13.15 3.53
N LYS A 61 -16.87 -12.64 4.08
CA LYS A 61 -17.38 -13.01 5.42
C LYS A 61 -16.29 -12.93 6.52
N GLY A 62 -15.47 -11.88 6.49
CA GLY A 62 -14.39 -11.65 7.46
C GLY A 62 -13.12 -12.49 7.23
N ILE A 63 -13.11 -13.38 6.24
CA ILE A 63 -11.94 -14.20 5.89
C ILE A 63 -11.16 -13.48 4.78
N ARG A 64 -9.83 -13.37 4.95
CA ARG A 64 -8.95 -12.82 3.92
C ARG A 64 -8.95 -13.72 2.69
N THR A 65 -9.22 -13.14 1.53
CA THR A 65 -9.20 -13.82 0.24
C THR A 65 -8.16 -13.22 -0.70
N SER A 66 -7.87 -13.95 -1.78
CA SER A 66 -7.04 -13.43 -2.85
C SER A 66 -7.68 -12.20 -3.49
N SER A 67 -6.85 -11.23 -3.88
CA SER A 67 -7.26 -10.08 -4.69
C SER A 67 -7.38 -10.42 -6.19
N ARG A 68 -7.16 -11.69 -6.58
CA ARG A 68 -7.32 -12.17 -7.96
C ARG A 68 -8.79 -12.10 -8.38
N GLY A 69 -9.05 -11.48 -9.52
CA GLY A 69 -10.39 -11.35 -10.09
C GLY A 69 -11.17 -10.11 -9.64
N LEU A 70 -10.62 -9.33 -8.70
CA LEU A 70 -11.21 -8.05 -8.30
C LEU A 70 -11.05 -7.00 -9.42
N THR A 71 -12.09 -6.21 -9.62
CA THR A 71 -12.05 -5.02 -10.47
C THR A 71 -11.12 -3.97 -9.88
N LYS A 72 -10.67 -3.01 -10.70
CA LYS A 72 -9.83 -1.89 -10.23
C LYS A 72 -10.47 -1.09 -9.09
N ARG A 73 -11.81 -0.96 -9.12
CA ARG A 73 -12.57 -0.28 -8.07
C ARG A 73 -12.53 -1.07 -6.76
N GLU A 74 -12.83 -2.37 -6.81
CA GLU A 74 -12.78 -3.22 -5.62
C GLU A 74 -11.37 -3.32 -5.04
N LEU A 75 -10.34 -3.35 -5.89
CA LEU A 75 -8.94 -3.30 -5.44
C LEU A 75 -8.61 -2.02 -4.69
N ARG A 76 -9.11 -0.88 -5.19
CA ARG A 76 -8.95 0.42 -4.52
C ARG A 76 -9.63 0.40 -3.15
N ASP A 77 -10.86 -0.09 -3.08
CA ASP A 77 -11.62 -0.15 -1.83
C ASP A 77 -10.95 -1.09 -0.81
N CYS A 78 -10.49 -2.27 -1.25
CA CYS A 78 -9.75 -3.20 -0.41
C CYS A 78 -8.41 -2.63 0.05
N ALA A 79 -7.73 -1.85 -0.80
CA ALA A 79 -6.45 -1.23 -0.45
C ALA A 79 -6.63 -0.15 0.62
N VAL A 80 -7.65 0.71 0.49
CA VAL A 80 -8.00 1.71 1.50
C VAL A 80 -8.32 1.01 2.83
N ALA A 81 -9.22 0.02 2.81
CA ALA A 81 -9.58 -0.74 4.01
C ALA A 81 -8.38 -1.45 4.67
N SER A 82 -7.43 -1.95 3.86
CA SER A 82 -6.21 -2.58 4.39
C SER A 82 -5.28 -1.58 5.08
N VAL A 83 -5.16 -0.35 4.55
CA VAL A 83 -4.36 0.70 5.16
C VAL A 83 -5.05 1.24 6.41
N GLU A 84 -6.35 1.49 6.37
CA GLU A 84 -7.14 1.90 7.55
C GLU A 84 -7.08 0.86 8.66
N GLY A 85 -7.18 -0.43 8.32
CA GLY A 85 -7.00 -1.52 9.27
C GLY A 85 -5.61 -1.51 9.92
N LEU A 86 -4.56 -1.21 9.15
CA LEU A 86 -3.21 -1.05 9.68
C LEU A 86 -3.12 0.16 10.63
N ILE A 87 -3.62 1.32 10.21
CA ILE A 87 -3.66 2.54 11.03
C ILE A 87 -4.40 2.30 12.34
N ASN A 88 -5.56 1.66 12.29
CA ASN A 88 -6.36 1.33 13.47
C ASN A 88 -5.64 0.34 14.40
N SER A 89 -4.82 -0.55 13.83
CA SER A 89 -4.06 -1.53 14.62
C SER A 89 -2.84 -0.94 15.31
N ILE A 90 -2.14 0.03 14.71
CA ILE A 90 -0.87 0.55 15.24
C ILE A 90 -0.96 1.99 15.79
N GLY A 91 -2.06 2.70 15.50
CA GLY A 91 -2.26 4.11 15.79
C GLY A 91 -1.75 5.04 14.66
N SER A 92 -2.44 6.16 14.45
CA SER A 92 -2.06 7.17 13.45
C SER A 92 -0.66 7.74 13.69
N ASP A 93 -0.30 8.03 14.93
CA ASP A 93 0.97 8.68 15.26
C ASP A 93 2.16 7.79 14.89
N LYS A 94 2.04 6.49 15.19
CA LYS A 94 3.06 5.50 14.83
C LYS A 94 3.13 5.30 13.33
N PHE A 95 1.99 5.27 12.64
CA PHE A 95 1.95 5.18 11.19
C PHE A 95 2.65 6.38 10.53
N ASN A 96 2.32 7.60 10.96
CA ASN A 96 2.91 8.85 10.47
C ASN A 96 4.43 8.88 10.73
N ALA A 97 4.87 8.51 11.94
CA ALA A 97 6.29 8.46 12.27
C ALA A 97 7.09 7.49 11.38
N VAL A 98 6.53 6.33 11.06
CA VAL A 98 7.17 5.34 10.17
C VAL A 98 7.23 5.86 8.73
N LEU A 99 6.19 6.52 8.24
CA LEU A 99 6.20 7.11 6.91
C LEU A 99 7.11 8.34 6.79
N ALA A 100 7.34 9.07 7.87
CA ALA A 100 8.28 10.19 7.89
C ALA A 100 9.75 9.72 7.81
N ASN A 101 10.07 8.56 8.39
CA ASN A 101 11.39 7.94 8.34
C ASN A 101 11.30 6.47 7.88
N PRO A 102 10.99 6.24 6.59
CA PRO A 102 10.88 4.90 6.05
C PRO A 102 12.27 4.25 6.05
N LYS A 103 12.43 3.19 6.84
CA LYS A 103 13.68 2.43 6.84
C LYS A 103 13.80 1.69 5.50
N PRO A 104 14.91 1.85 4.76
CA PRO A 104 15.18 0.99 3.61
C PRO A 104 15.31 -0.46 4.11
N PHE A 105 14.78 -1.40 3.32
CA PHE A 105 14.84 -2.85 3.59
C PHE A 105 16.22 -3.42 3.31
#